data_AF-A6TM41-F1
#
_entry.id   AF-A6TM41-F1
#
_cell.length_a   1.000
_cell.length_b   1.000
_cell.length_c   1.000
_cell.angle_alpha   90.00
_cell.angle_beta   90.00
_cell.angle_gamma   90.00
#
_symmetry.space_group_name_H-M   'P 1'
#
loop_
_entity.id
_entity.type
_entity.pdbx_description
1 polymer ?
#
loop_
_entity_poly.entity_id
_entity_poly.type
_entity_poly.pdbx_seq_one_letter_code
_entity_poly.pdbx_strand_id
1 'polypeptide(L)' 'MKEAIVIMLLREKDLKKYLFSRRITISDGLKQELLNEYGSPVEDDEGHIFEYTEQDIYEQIRKVIRDKN' A
#
# COMPACT_ATOMS: atom_id res chain seq x y z
N MET A 1 0.96 9.28 26.09
CA MET A 1 0.73 7.98 25.43
C MET A 1 1.53 8.00 24.16
N LYS A 2 2.48 7.08 23.94
CA LYS A 2 3.06 6.92 22.61
C LYS A 2 2.01 6.19 21.79
N GLU A 3 1.44 6.85 20.78
CA GLU A 3 0.67 6.13 19.77
C GLU A 3 1.59 5.05 19.20
N ALA A 4 1.14 3.80 19.25
CA ALA A 4 1.86 2.72 18.59
C ALA A 4 1.78 3.00 17.09
N ILE A 5 2.90 3.37 16.47
CA ILE A 5 2.99 3.47 15.02
C ILE A 5 2.75 2.05 14.49
N VAL A 6 1.60 1.85 13.85
CA VAL A 6 1.26 0.56 13.25
C VAL A 6 1.98 0.48 11.93
N ILE A 7 3.09 -0.26 11.90
CA ILE A 7 3.84 -0.54 10.69
C ILE A 7 3.09 -1.63 9.92
N MET A 8 2.72 -1.35 8.67
CA MET A 8 1.92 -2.22 7.82
C MET A 8 2.66 -2.53 6.52
N LEU A 9 2.46 -3.75 6.03
CA LEU A 9 2.73 -4.15 4.65
C LEU A 9 1.40 -4.43 3.96
N LEU A 10 1.28 -4.05 2.70
CA LEU A 10 0.08 -4.28 1.91
C LEU A 10 -0.09 -5.77 1.61
N ARG A 11 -1.13 -6.39 2.17
CA ARG A 11 -1.50 -7.76 1.82
C ARG A 11 -2.62 -7.75 0.80
N GLU A 12 -2.73 -8.82 0.02
CA GLU A 12 -3.78 -8.96 -0.99
C GLU A 12 -5.20 -8.78 -0.41
N LYS A 13 -5.44 -9.29 0.80
CA LYS A 13 -6.73 -9.12 1.49
C LYS A 13 -7.07 -7.66 1.77
N ASP A 14 -6.07 -6.84 2.10
CA ASP A 14 -6.24 -5.45 2.49
C ASP A 14 -6.47 -4.59 1.24
N LEU A 15 -5.72 -4.87 0.16
CA LEU A 15 -5.97 -4.27 -1.15
C LEU A 15 -7.37 -4.62 -1.68
N LYS A 16 -7.80 -5.88 -1.59
CA LYS A 16 -9.16 -6.30 -1.96
C LYS A 16 -10.23 -5.55 -1.18
N LYS A 17 -10.06 -5.43 0.15
CA LYS A 17 -10.96 -4.70 1.03
C LYS A 17 -11.05 -3.22 0.64
N TYR A 18 -9.90 -2.58 0.40
CA TYR A 18 -9.82 -1.20 -0.04
C TYR A 18 -10.60 -0.98 -1.36
N LEU A 19 -10.29 -1.77 -2.39
CA LEU A 19 -10.91 -1.66 -3.71
C LEU A 19 -12.43 -1.88 -3.64
N PHE A 20 -12.87 -2.90 -2.89
CA PHE A 20 -14.28 -3.19 -2.69
C PHE A 20 -15.01 -2.03 -1.99
N SER A 21 -14.46 -1.51 -0.90
CA SER A 21 -15.07 -0.41 -0.14
C SER A 21 -15.24 0.87 -0.97
N ARG A 22 -14.34 1.09 -1.93
CA ARG A 22 -14.38 2.27 -2.83
C ARG A 22 -15.03 2.00 -4.18
N ARG A 23 -15.47 0.77 -4.45
CA ARG A 23 -16.04 0.32 -5.73
C ARG A 23 -15.10 0.61 -6.92
N ILE A 24 -13.80 0.45 -6.70
CA ILE A 24 -12.77 0.65 -7.72
C ILE A 24 -12.42 -0.70 -8.31
N THR A 25 -12.32 -0.75 -9.64
CA THR A 25 -11.72 -1.88 -10.36
C THR A 25 -10.39 -1.41 -10.94
N ILE A 26 -9.36 -2.25 -10.84
CA ILE A 26 -8.04 -2.02 -11.45
C ILE A 26 -7.64 -3.27 -12.23
N SER A 27 -6.68 -3.14 -13.15
CA SER A 27 -6.13 -4.29 -13.87
C SER A 27 -5.34 -5.21 -12.94
N ASP A 28 -5.26 -6.49 -13.29
CA ASP A 28 -4.43 -7.46 -12.54
C ASP A 28 -2.95 -7.08 -12.53
N GLY A 29 -2.46 -6.45 -13.61
CA GLY A 29 -1.10 -5.91 -13.68
C GLY A 29 -0.87 -4.84 -12.60
N LEU A 30 -1.77 -3.85 -12.50
CA LEU A 30 -1.67 -2.81 -11.49
C LEU A 30 -1.81 -3.36 -10.06
N LYS A 31 -2.68 -4.36 -9.87
CA LYS A 31 -2.79 -5.05 -8.58
C LYS A 31 -1.46 -5.71 -8.18
N GLN A 32 -0.78 -6.36 -9.11
CA GLN A 32 0.50 -7.01 -8.84
C GLN A 32 1.62 -5.98 -8.58
N GLU A 33 1.65 -4.86 -9.32
CA GLU A 33 2.57 -3.76 -9.06
C GLU A 33 2.44 -3.24 -7.63
N LEU A 34 1.21 -2.93 -7.18
CA LEU A 34 0.96 -2.44 -5.82
C LEU A 34 1.39 -3.44 -4.74
N LEU A 35 1.14 -4.74 -4.95
CA LEU A 35 1.54 -5.78 -3.99
C LEU A 35 3.05 -5.99 -3.94
N ASN A 36 3.74 -5.85 -5.07
CA ASN A 36 5.20 -5.94 -5.10
C ASN A 36 5.85 -4.74 -4.42
N GLU A 37 5.31 -3.54 -4.65
CA GLU A 37 5.86 -2.29 -4.14
C GLU A 37 5.62 -2.10 -2.63
N TYR A 38 4.40 -2.39 -2.15
CA TYR A 38 4.02 -2.14 -0.74
C TYR A 38 3.87 -3.41 0.09
N GLY A 39 3.97 -4.60 -0.51
CA GLY A 39 3.83 -5.88 0.19
C GLY A 39 5.13 -6.43 0.78
N SER A 40 6.26 -5.78 0.51
CA SER A 40 7.57 -6.11 1.07
C SER A 40 8.19 -4.89 1.75
N PRO A 41 9.01 -5.07 2.80
CA PRO A 41 9.81 -3.98 3.35
C PRO A 41 10.73 -3.42 2.25
N VAL A 42 10.79 -2.10 2.15
CA VAL A 42 11.72 -1.40 1.25
C VAL A 42 12.83 -0.83 2.11
N GLU A 43 14.07 -1.05 1.72
CA GLU A 43 15.25 -0.46 2.38
C GLU A 43 15.75 0.72 1.54
N ASP A 44 16.18 1.81 2.20
CA ASP A 44 16.92 2.88 1.55
C ASP A 44 18.41 2.53 1.39
N ASP A 45 19.17 3.40 0.71
CA ASP A 45 20.60 3.22 0.46
C ASP A 45 21.47 3.26 1.75
N GLU A 46 20.89 3.68 2.87
CA GLU A 46 21.50 3.70 4.21
C GLU A 46 21.09 2.47 5.05
N GLY A 47 20.23 1.60 4.51
CA GLY A 47 19.72 0.38 5.17
C GLY A 47 18.53 0.63 6.11
N HIS A 48 17.86 1.78 6.04
CA HIS A 48 16.65 2.03 6.80
C HIS A 48 15.43 1.41 6.12
N ILE A 49 14.64 0.68 6.89
CA ILE A 49 13.38 0.11 6.42
C ILE A 49 12.31 1.21 6.41
N PHE A 50 11.65 1.40 5.27
CA PHE A 50 10.48 2.25 5.17
C PHE A 50 9.31 1.64 5.94
N GLU A 51 8.87 2.35 6.98
CA GLU A 51 7.72 2.01 7.79
C GLU A 51 6.49 2.78 7.29
N TYR A 52 5.51 2.07 6.75
CA TYR A 52 4.24 2.67 6.35
C TYR A 52 3.16 2.41 7.38
N THR A 53 2.38 3.44 7.71
CA THR A 53 1.11 3.22 8.39
C THR A 53 0.05 2.69 7.42
N GLU A 54 -1.05 2.14 7.95
CA GLU A 54 -2.21 1.78 7.12
C GLU A 54 -2.72 2.98 6.30
N GLN A 55 -2.71 4.17 6.90
CA GLN A 55 -3.10 5.40 6.22
C GLN A 55 -2.16 5.73 5.07
N ASP A 56 -0.84 5.65 5.28
CA ASP A 56 0.15 5.94 4.25
C ASP A 56 -0.04 5.00 3.05
N ILE A 57 -0.18 3.69 3.29
CA ILE A 57 -0.43 2.70 2.23
C ILE A 57 -1.68 3.07 1.44
N TYR A 58 -2.77 3.41 2.10
CA TYR A 58 -4.02 3.77 1.42
C TYR A 58 -3.93 5.09 0.64
N GLU A 59 -3.15 6.05 1.12
CA GLU A 59 -2.86 7.28 0.39
C GLU A 59 -2.00 7.01 -0.85
N GLN A 60 -0.97 6.16 -0.75
CA GLN A 60 -0.14 5.79 -1.91
C GLN A 60 -0.95 5.03 -2.95
N ILE A 61 -1.71 4.00 -2.55
CA ILE A 61 -2.61 3.28 -3.45
C ILE A 61 -3.57 4.25 -4.15
N ARG A 62 -4.14 5.21 -3.41
CA ARG A 62 -5.06 6.22 -3.99
C ARG A 62 -4.37 7.05 -5.08
N LYS A 63 -3.14 7.50 -4.85
CA LYS A 63 -2.37 8.29 -5.82
C LYS A 63 -2.07 7.46 -7.06
N VAL A 64 -1.53 6.26 -6.88
CA VAL A 64 -1.19 5.34 -7.98
C VAL A 64 -2.41 5.02 -8.84
N ILE A 65 -3.55 4.71 -8.21
CA ILE A 65 -4.80 4.42 -8.94
C ILE A 65 -5.25 5.65 -9.74
N ARG A 66 -5.23 6.85 -9.14
CA ARG A 66 -5.66 8.07 -9.82
C ARG A 66 -4.77 8.40 -11.02
N ASP A 67 -3.47 8.15 -10.91
CA ASP A 67 -2.52 8.53 -11.95
C ASP A 67 -2.48 7.49 -13.11
N LYS A 68 -3.01 6.28 -12.88
CA LYS A 68 -3.04 5.17 -13.85
C LYS A 68 -4.45 4.79 -14.37
N ASN A 69 -5.51 5.43 -13.89
CA ASN A 69 -6.90 5.32 -14.41
C ASN A 69 -7.29 6.58 -15.17
#